data_AF-A0A535I0D4-F1
#
_entry.id   AF-A0A535I0D4-F1
#
_cell.length_a   1.000
_cell.length_b   1.000
_cell.length_c   1.000
_cell.angle_alpha   90.00
_cell.angle_beta   90.00
_cell.angle_gamma   90.00
#
_symmetry.space_group_name_H-M   'P 1'
#
loop_
_entity.id
_entity.type
_entity.pdbx_description
1 polymer ?
#
loop_
_entity_poly.entity_id
_entity_poly.type
_entity_poly.pdbx_seq_one_letter_code
_entity_poly.pdbx_strand_id
1 'polypeptide(L)'
;MTQVPQFSETDGPGKVVAAAGEWLASELSDGFKYLRSKRQISRKAAGRSETIVLQTSSWSRTGEGTWVYPRIMVSDDRLRKWQAERQLRGMFATGGFIFNSLVVNLGLADLELFGPLHERPDGNRISLVQFRDSVLADIVPNLKLLRGSPAVAAERLPARWIVFPEPPFWWATAYGDHAAAKRFLARYFESKPAEQKQFETGRRLAQPEAVNNMMVAFGWSAVHSGALRAGDTI
;
A
#
# COMPACT_ATOMS: atom_id res chain seq x y z
N MET A 1 -11.49 8.09 -24.57
CA MET A 1 -11.09 6.76 -24.08
C MET A 1 -10.07 6.22 -25.04
N THR A 2 -8.92 5.78 -24.56
CA THR A 2 -7.87 5.19 -25.39
C THR A 2 -8.16 3.70 -25.60
N GLN A 3 -7.83 3.18 -26.78
CA GLN A 3 -8.03 1.77 -27.10
C GLN A 3 -7.20 0.89 -26.15
N VAL A 4 -7.81 -0.18 -25.61
CA VAL A 4 -7.12 -1.16 -24.76
C VAL A 4 -5.98 -1.80 -25.55
N PRO A 5 -4.73 -1.79 -25.04
CA PRO A 5 -3.59 -2.34 -25.76
C PRO A 5 -3.81 -3.84 -26.00
N GLN A 6 -3.48 -4.28 -27.21
CA GLN A 6 -3.44 -5.69 -27.58
C GLN A 6 -1.97 -6.13 -27.61
N PHE A 7 -1.71 -7.34 -27.14
CA PHE A 7 -0.36 -7.91 -27.06
C PHE A 7 -0.30 -9.22 -27.82
N SER A 8 0.88 -9.54 -28.35
CA SER A 8 1.14 -10.80 -29.03
C SER A 8 2.30 -11.56 -28.37
N GLU A 9 2.46 -12.83 -28.76
CA GLU A 9 3.54 -13.71 -28.27
C GLU A 9 4.94 -13.14 -28.51
N THR A 10 5.10 -12.28 -29.52
CA THR A 10 6.39 -11.65 -29.85
C THR A 10 6.73 -10.45 -28.97
N ASP A 11 5.77 -9.94 -28.19
CA ASP A 11 5.99 -8.79 -27.31
C ASP A 11 6.71 -9.22 -26.03
N GLY A 12 7.90 -8.64 -25.81
CA GLY A 12 8.64 -8.89 -24.57
C GLY A 12 7.91 -8.30 -23.33
N PRO A 13 8.03 -8.92 -22.13
CA PRO A 13 7.33 -8.48 -20.93
C PRO A 13 7.51 -6.99 -20.59
N GLY A 14 8.70 -6.43 -20.83
CA GLY A 14 8.96 -5.00 -20.62
C GLY A 14 8.14 -4.07 -21.53
N LYS A 15 7.88 -4.48 -22.78
CA LYS A 15 7.03 -3.75 -23.73
C LYS A 15 5.56 -3.85 -23.33
N VAL A 16 5.10 -5.07 -22.99
CA VAL A 16 3.74 -5.33 -22.51
C VAL A 16 3.41 -4.48 -21.27
N VAL A 17 4.25 -4.53 -20.24
CA VAL A 17 4.05 -3.75 -19.00
C VAL A 17 4.09 -2.24 -19.27
N ALA A 18 4.95 -1.78 -20.18
CA ALA A 18 5.03 -0.36 -20.52
C ALA A 18 3.73 0.15 -21.18
N ALA A 19 3.25 -0.53 -22.21
CA ALA A 19 2.02 -0.16 -22.90
C ALA A 19 0.79 -0.28 -21.97
N ALA A 20 0.73 -1.31 -21.12
CA ALA A 20 -0.32 -1.42 -20.11
C ALA A 20 -0.30 -0.26 -19.10
N GLY A 21 0.90 0.14 -18.64
CA GLY A 21 1.08 1.25 -17.71
C GLY A 21 0.71 2.60 -18.32
N GLU A 22 1.08 2.84 -19.57
CA GLU A 22 0.70 4.05 -20.34
C GLU A 22 -0.81 4.14 -20.53
N TRP A 23 -1.44 3.03 -20.94
CA TRP A 23 -2.89 2.96 -21.09
C TRP A 23 -3.61 3.20 -19.75
N LEU A 24 -3.21 2.51 -18.67
CA LEU A 24 -3.80 2.72 -17.34
C LEU A 24 -3.64 4.17 -16.87
N ALA A 25 -2.46 4.78 -17.03
CA ALA A 25 -2.27 6.18 -16.65
C ALA A 25 -3.21 7.12 -17.40
N SER A 26 -3.46 6.86 -18.70
CA SER A 26 -4.40 7.65 -19.49
C SER A 26 -5.86 7.49 -19.03
N GLU A 27 -6.26 6.26 -18.69
CA GLU A 27 -7.65 5.95 -18.30
C GLU A 27 -7.98 6.36 -16.87
N LEU A 28 -7.00 6.31 -15.94
CA LEU A 28 -7.21 6.80 -14.58
C LEU A 28 -7.38 8.32 -14.53
N SER A 29 -6.86 9.04 -15.51
CA SER A 29 -6.93 10.51 -15.62
C SER A 29 -6.41 11.22 -14.35
N ASP A 30 -6.88 12.44 -14.04
CA ASP A 30 -6.61 13.14 -12.77
C ASP A 30 -5.10 13.22 -12.41
N GLY A 31 -4.28 13.52 -13.42
CA GLY A 31 -2.84 13.79 -13.26
C GLY A 31 -1.93 12.57 -13.14
N PHE A 32 -2.44 11.34 -13.26
CA PHE A 32 -1.60 10.15 -13.31
C PHE A 32 -0.67 10.14 -14.53
N LYS A 33 0.59 9.78 -14.31
CA LYS A 33 1.61 9.62 -15.34
C LYS A 33 2.31 8.28 -15.17
N TYR A 34 2.64 7.64 -16.27
CA TYR A 34 3.44 6.42 -16.25
C TYR A 34 4.93 6.74 -16.31
N LEU A 35 5.69 6.23 -15.34
CA LEU A 35 7.14 6.31 -15.24
C LEU A 35 7.73 4.96 -15.64
N ARG A 36 8.06 4.83 -16.94
CA ARG A 36 8.50 3.57 -17.55
C ARG A 36 9.71 2.93 -16.86
N SER A 37 10.70 3.74 -16.45
CA SER A 37 11.92 3.25 -15.77
C SER A 37 11.64 2.59 -14.43
N LYS A 38 10.54 2.97 -13.76
CA LYS A 38 10.14 2.43 -12.46
C LYS A 38 8.93 1.48 -12.55
N ARG A 39 8.29 1.37 -13.71
CA ARG A 39 7.02 0.67 -13.91
C ARG A 39 5.94 1.17 -12.96
N GLN A 40 5.82 2.50 -12.84
CA GLN A 40 4.96 3.15 -11.86
C GLN A 40 3.96 4.08 -12.54
N ILE A 41 2.69 3.94 -12.18
CA ILE A 41 1.66 4.94 -12.47
C ILE A 41 1.58 5.84 -11.25
N SER A 42 1.95 7.10 -11.38
CA SER A 42 2.14 7.99 -10.24
C SER A 42 1.54 9.37 -10.47
N ARG A 43 1.10 10.00 -9.38
CA ARG A 43 0.75 11.43 -9.34
C ARG A 43 1.11 12.04 -8.00
N LYS A 44 1.14 13.37 -7.98
CA LYS A 44 1.08 14.14 -6.73
C LYS A 44 -0.32 14.72 -6.55
N ALA A 45 -0.93 14.51 -5.39
CA ALA A 45 -2.23 15.05 -5.03
C ALA A 45 -2.23 15.47 -3.55
N ALA A 46 -2.70 16.68 -3.25
CA ALA A 46 -2.74 17.22 -1.88
C ALA A 46 -1.41 17.09 -1.10
N GLY A 47 -0.28 17.32 -1.77
CA GLY A 47 1.06 17.19 -1.17
C GLY A 47 1.57 15.76 -0.99
N ARG A 48 0.79 14.74 -1.39
CA ARG A 48 1.12 13.31 -1.26
C ARG A 48 1.47 12.71 -2.61
N SER A 49 2.34 11.72 -2.61
CA SER A 49 2.63 10.90 -3.79
C SER A 49 1.78 9.64 -3.75
N GLU A 50 0.92 9.46 -4.75
CA GLU A 50 0.10 8.26 -4.95
C GLU A 50 0.67 7.46 -6.12
N THR A 51 0.98 6.19 -5.89
CA THR A 51 1.67 5.35 -6.88
C THR A 51 1.08 3.94 -6.95
N ILE A 52 0.90 3.44 -8.17
CA ILE A 52 0.63 2.04 -8.49
C ILE A 52 1.89 1.47 -9.17
N VAL A 53 2.57 0.54 -8.51
CA VAL A 53 3.72 -0.17 -9.08
C VAL A 53 3.23 -1.41 -9.79
N LEU A 54 3.65 -1.62 -11.04
CA LEU A 54 3.39 -2.84 -11.81
C LEU A 54 4.59 -3.79 -11.68
N GLN A 55 4.69 -4.48 -10.55
CA GLN A 55 5.81 -5.38 -10.29
C GLN A 55 5.69 -6.64 -11.15
N THR A 56 6.56 -6.81 -12.13
CA THR A 56 6.54 -7.98 -13.02
C THR A 56 6.88 -9.27 -12.28
N SER A 57 6.14 -10.32 -12.57
CA SER A 57 6.41 -11.67 -12.08
C SER A 57 7.75 -12.21 -12.59
N SER A 58 8.45 -12.99 -11.77
CA SER A 58 9.66 -13.71 -12.18
C SER A 58 9.39 -14.73 -13.30
N TRP A 59 8.13 -15.16 -13.43
CA TRP A 59 7.65 -16.12 -14.43
C TRP A 59 7.32 -15.49 -15.79
N SER A 60 7.29 -14.16 -15.92
CA SER A 60 6.93 -13.52 -17.19
C SER A 60 8.00 -13.74 -18.27
N ARG A 61 7.61 -14.24 -19.44
CA ARG A 61 8.49 -14.59 -20.57
C ARG A 61 7.81 -14.28 -21.91
N THR A 62 8.61 -13.85 -22.90
CA THR A 62 8.17 -13.70 -24.30
C THR A 62 7.67 -15.06 -24.82
N GLY A 63 6.56 -15.07 -25.54
CA GLY A 63 5.93 -16.29 -26.07
C GLY A 63 5.09 -17.09 -25.08
N GLU A 64 5.17 -16.82 -23.77
CA GLU A 64 4.41 -17.56 -22.75
C GLU A 64 3.34 -16.69 -22.09
N GLY A 65 3.77 -15.60 -21.44
CA GLY A 65 2.86 -14.76 -20.67
C GLY A 65 3.57 -13.66 -19.89
N THR A 66 2.80 -12.64 -19.53
CA THR A 66 3.26 -11.50 -18.73
C THR A 66 2.25 -11.22 -17.62
N TRP A 67 2.71 -11.44 -16.38
CA TRP A 67 1.96 -11.19 -15.16
C TRP A 67 2.61 -10.09 -14.34
N VAL A 68 1.79 -9.32 -13.63
CA VAL A 68 2.23 -8.31 -12.67
C VAL A 68 1.48 -8.43 -11.35
N TYR A 69 2.16 -8.05 -10.27
CA TYR A 69 1.64 -7.94 -8.91
C TYR A 69 1.49 -6.46 -8.58
N PRO A 70 0.31 -5.85 -8.77
CA PRO A 70 0.16 -4.42 -8.52
C PRO A 70 0.35 -4.08 -7.04
N ARG A 71 1.08 -3.01 -6.75
CA ARG A 71 1.27 -2.47 -5.40
C ARG A 71 0.81 -1.03 -5.34
N ILE A 72 0.02 -0.67 -4.35
CA ILE A 72 -0.38 0.72 -4.08
C ILE A 72 0.52 1.29 -2.99
N MET A 73 1.06 2.48 -3.23
CA MET A 73 1.90 3.23 -2.31
C MET A 73 1.38 4.66 -2.21
N VAL A 74 1.16 5.13 -0.99
CA VAL A 74 0.87 6.53 -0.68
C VAL A 74 1.95 7.02 0.26
N SER A 75 2.61 8.13 -0.07
CA SER A 75 3.67 8.70 0.75
C SER A 75 3.55 10.20 0.92
N ASP A 76 4.08 10.70 2.04
CA ASP A 76 3.98 12.08 2.50
C ASP A 76 5.35 12.56 2.99
N ASP A 77 5.83 13.68 2.45
CA ASP A 77 7.18 14.18 2.75
C ASP A 77 7.28 14.72 4.18
N ARG A 78 6.18 15.24 4.76
CA ARG A 78 6.16 15.67 6.17
C ARG A 78 6.32 14.47 7.09
N LEU A 79 5.58 13.38 6.83
CA LEU A 79 5.76 12.12 7.55
C LEU A 79 7.19 11.60 7.42
N ARG A 80 7.76 11.60 6.20
CA ARG A 80 9.15 11.17 5.99
C ARG A 80 10.15 11.95 6.83
N LYS A 81 10.02 13.29 6.89
CA LYS A 81 10.88 14.16 7.71
C LYS A 81 10.70 13.85 9.20
N TRP A 82 9.45 13.75 9.66
CA TRP A 82 9.13 13.42 11.05
C TRP A 82 9.71 12.06 11.49
N GLN A 83 9.68 11.07 10.60
CA GLN A 83 10.28 9.74 10.83
C GLN A 83 11.82 9.82 10.89
N ALA A 84 12.45 10.59 10.00
CA ALA A 84 13.91 10.73 9.95
C ALA A 84 14.51 11.36 11.22
N GLU A 85 13.73 12.19 11.92
CA GLU A 85 14.11 12.81 13.19
C GLU A 85 13.96 11.85 14.39
N ARG A 86 13.51 10.61 14.16
CA ARG A 86 13.18 9.64 15.22
C ARG A 86 13.89 8.31 15.02
N GLN A 87 14.26 7.67 16.12
CA GLN A 87 14.85 6.34 16.14
C GLN A 87 13.78 5.25 16.11
N LEU A 88 12.91 5.29 15.09
CA LEU A 88 11.82 4.31 14.95
C LEU A 88 12.34 2.94 14.49
N ARG A 89 11.63 1.89 14.88
CA ARG A 89 11.80 0.48 14.49
C ARG A 89 10.48 -0.07 13.96
N GLY A 90 10.55 -0.90 12.93
CA GLY A 90 9.37 -1.45 12.27
C GLY A 90 9.58 -1.53 10.75
N MET A 91 8.62 -2.12 10.06
CA MET A 91 8.69 -2.32 8.61
C MET A 91 8.51 -0.99 7.86
N PHE A 92 7.71 -0.08 8.42
CA PHE A 92 7.39 1.22 7.83
C PHE A 92 7.84 2.39 8.71
N ALA A 93 8.87 2.17 9.53
CA ALA A 93 9.49 3.17 10.38
C ALA A 93 10.15 4.32 9.60
N THR A 94 10.35 4.14 8.29
CA THR A 94 10.94 5.14 7.38
C THR A 94 10.17 5.19 6.05
N GLY A 95 10.56 6.13 5.18
CA GLY A 95 10.04 6.25 3.80
C GLY A 95 8.84 7.18 3.66
N GLY A 96 8.17 7.53 4.76
CA GLY A 96 7.02 8.43 4.76
C GLY A 96 5.74 7.78 4.24
N PHE A 97 5.55 6.47 4.43
CA PHE A 97 4.38 5.76 3.92
C PHE A 97 3.14 6.03 4.76
N ILE A 98 2.06 6.44 4.10
CA ILE A 98 0.69 6.46 4.65
C ILE A 98 0.00 5.13 4.36
N PHE A 99 0.29 4.52 3.22
CA PHE A 99 -0.22 3.22 2.81
C PHE A 99 0.81 2.53 1.90
N ASN A 100 1.01 1.22 2.08
CA ASN A 100 1.86 0.41 1.21
C ASN A 100 1.40 -1.05 1.24
N SER A 101 0.78 -1.53 0.16
CA SER A 101 0.31 -2.91 0.08
C SER A 101 0.18 -3.40 -1.35
N LEU A 102 0.32 -4.72 -1.53
CA LEU A 102 -0.12 -5.41 -2.74
C LEU A 102 -1.65 -5.34 -2.84
N VAL A 103 -2.18 -5.25 -4.06
CA VAL A 103 -3.64 -5.20 -4.27
C VAL A 103 -4.34 -6.51 -3.88
N VAL A 104 -3.61 -7.63 -3.83
CA VAL A 104 -4.12 -8.93 -3.34
C VAL A 104 -4.60 -8.86 -1.89
N ASN A 105 -3.92 -8.07 -1.07
CA ASN A 105 -4.32 -7.85 0.31
C ASN A 105 -5.60 -7.01 0.43
N LEU A 106 -6.03 -6.36 -0.65
CA LEU A 106 -7.30 -5.64 -0.75
C LEU A 106 -8.43 -6.51 -1.32
N GLY A 107 -8.14 -7.80 -1.60
CA GLY A 107 -9.08 -8.75 -2.20
C GLY A 107 -9.13 -8.69 -3.73
N LEU A 108 -8.16 -8.04 -4.39
CA LEU A 108 -8.07 -8.02 -5.85
C LEU A 108 -7.09 -9.09 -6.34
N ALA A 109 -7.51 -9.88 -7.32
CA ALA A 109 -6.64 -10.86 -7.97
C ALA A 109 -5.45 -10.19 -8.67
N ASP A 110 -4.42 -10.98 -8.97
CA ASP A 110 -3.26 -10.47 -9.69
C ASP A 110 -3.59 -10.16 -11.15
N LEU A 111 -2.78 -9.32 -11.78
CA LEU A 111 -3.02 -8.88 -13.15
C LEU A 111 -2.24 -9.74 -14.15
N GLU A 112 -2.95 -10.35 -15.08
CA GLU A 112 -2.37 -10.89 -16.30
C GLU A 112 -2.54 -9.88 -17.43
N LEU A 113 -1.42 -9.50 -18.03
CA LEU A 113 -1.41 -8.57 -19.16
C LEU A 113 -1.45 -9.31 -20.49
N PHE A 114 -0.79 -10.45 -20.56
CA PHE A 114 -0.71 -11.30 -21.75
C PHE A 114 -0.52 -12.76 -21.29
N GLY A 115 -1.13 -13.70 -21.99
CA GLY A 115 -1.09 -15.13 -21.64
C GLY A 115 -2.47 -15.77 -21.75
N PRO A 116 -2.53 -17.11 -21.59
CA PRO A 116 -3.78 -17.83 -21.51
C PRO A 116 -4.31 -17.74 -20.08
N LEU A 117 -5.06 -16.68 -19.78
CA LEU A 117 -5.71 -16.35 -18.50
C LEU A 117 -6.44 -17.52 -17.77
N HIS A 118 -6.52 -18.72 -18.37
CA HIS A 118 -7.42 -19.82 -18.02
C HIS A 118 -6.76 -21.20 -17.80
N GLU A 119 -5.47 -21.38 -18.07
CA GLU A 119 -4.86 -22.73 -18.03
C GLU A 119 -4.15 -23.08 -16.71
N ARG A 120 -4.06 -22.15 -15.76
CA ARG A 120 -3.53 -22.45 -14.42
C ARG A 120 -4.67 -22.68 -13.43
N PRO A 121 -4.58 -23.74 -12.59
CA PRO A 121 -5.67 -24.16 -11.69
C PRO A 121 -6.09 -23.14 -10.62
N ASP A 122 -5.38 -22.01 -10.49
CA ASP A 122 -5.51 -21.12 -9.34
C ASP A 122 -6.50 -19.94 -9.52
N GLY A 123 -7.15 -19.76 -10.68
CA GLY A 123 -8.31 -18.86 -10.86
C GLY A 123 -8.18 -17.37 -10.47
N ASN A 124 -7.00 -16.93 -10.01
CA ASN A 124 -6.80 -15.66 -9.31
C ASN A 124 -6.15 -14.57 -10.18
N ARG A 125 -6.45 -14.55 -11.48
CA ARG A 125 -5.97 -13.52 -12.41
C ARG A 125 -7.13 -12.70 -12.95
N ILE A 126 -6.93 -11.39 -13.08
CA ILE A 126 -7.85 -10.47 -13.74
C ILE A 126 -7.19 -9.85 -14.96
N SER A 127 -8.01 -9.47 -15.94
CA SER A 127 -7.58 -8.72 -17.11
C SER A 127 -7.22 -7.27 -16.78
N LEU A 128 -6.53 -6.60 -17.72
CA LEU A 128 -6.17 -5.18 -17.61
C LEU A 128 -7.38 -4.26 -17.46
N VAL A 129 -8.49 -4.57 -18.15
CA VAL A 129 -9.74 -3.81 -18.06
C VAL A 129 -10.39 -3.98 -16.70
N GLN A 130 -10.52 -5.23 -16.20
CA GLN A 130 -11.07 -5.50 -14.87
C GLN A 130 -10.23 -4.83 -13.76
N PHE A 131 -8.90 -4.82 -13.92
CA PHE A 131 -8.02 -4.11 -12.99
C PHE A 131 -8.27 -2.59 -13.02
N ARG A 132 -8.38 -1.98 -14.21
CA ARG A 132 -8.73 -0.56 -14.36
C ARG A 132 -10.05 -0.23 -13.68
N ASP A 133 -11.08 -1.04 -13.90
CA ASP A 133 -12.41 -0.83 -13.33
C ASP A 133 -12.36 -0.95 -11.80
N SER A 134 -11.63 -1.94 -11.28
CA SER A 134 -11.39 -2.10 -9.84
C SER A 134 -10.61 -0.93 -9.24
N VAL A 135 -9.62 -0.38 -9.97
CA VAL A 135 -8.89 0.80 -9.50
C VAL A 135 -9.80 2.02 -9.39
N LEU A 136 -10.67 2.24 -10.38
CA LEU A 136 -11.59 3.37 -10.38
C LEU A 136 -12.68 3.23 -9.31
N ALA A 137 -13.23 2.03 -9.13
CA ALA A 137 -14.31 1.76 -8.18
C ALA A 137 -13.82 1.68 -6.72
N ASP A 138 -12.69 1.02 -6.47
CA ASP A 138 -12.26 0.66 -5.12
C ASP A 138 -10.98 1.37 -4.67
N ILE A 139 -10.03 1.67 -5.55
CA ILE A 139 -8.74 2.23 -5.14
C ILE A 139 -8.80 3.76 -5.08
N VAL A 140 -9.19 4.42 -6.16
CA VAL A 140 -9.21 5.89 -6.25
C VAL A 140 -10.07 6.53 -5.15
N PRO A 141 -11.27 6.04 -4.80
CA PRO A 141 -12.05 6.63 -3.71
C PRO A 141 -11.34 6.57 -2.35
N ASN A 142 -10.65 5.48 -2.05
CA ASN A 142 -9.89 5.34 -0.80
C ASN A 142 -8.61 6.16 -0.80
N LEU A 143 -7.96 6.35 -1.97
CA LEU A 143 -6.87 7.31 -2.11
C LEU A 143 -7.35 8.74 -1.80
N LYS A 144 -8.58 9.11 -2.16
CA LYS A 144 -9.15 10.43 -1.81
C LYS A 144 -9.31 10.61 -0.30
N LEU A 145 -9.72 9.56 0.45
CA LEU A 145 -9.74 9.61 1.92
C LEU A 145 -8.33 9.84 2.48
N LEU A 146 -7.34 9.17 1.90
CA LEU A 146 -5.91 9.34 2.19
C LEU A 146 -5.31 10.66 1.66
N ARG A 147 -6.10 11.62 1.19
CA ARG A 147 -5.71 13.03 0.97
C ARG A 147 -6.17 13.96 2.09
N GLY A 148 -7.19 13.55 2.83
CA GLY A 148 -7.77 14.32 3.92
C GLY A 148 -6.93 14.29 5.19
N SER A 149 -7.60 14.51 6.33
CA SER A 149 -7.00 14.38 7.66
C SER A 149 -6.93 12.91 8.12
N PRO A 150 -6.01 12.58 9.04
CA PRO A 150 -5.97 11.26 9.67
C PRO A 150 -7.28 10.85 10.32
N ALA A 151 -7.97 11.77 11.04
CA ALA A 151 -9.29 11.52 11.63
C ALA A 151 -10.32 10.98 10.62
N VAL A 152 -10.49 11.65 9.48
CA VAL A 152 -11.46 11.22 8.45
C VAL A 152 -11.10 9.85 7.90
N ALA A 153 -9.82 9.59 7.65
CA ALA A 153 -9.36 8.31 7.16
C ALA A 153 -9.54 7.19 8.20
N ALA A 154 -9.23 7.45 9.47
CA ALA A 154 -9.40 6.48 10.56
C ALA A 154 -10.85 6.07 10.77
N GLU A 155 -11.80 6.97 10.49
CA GLU A 155 -13.23 6.70 10.53
C GLU A 155 -13.71 5.96 9.28
N ARG A 156 -13.35 6.44 8.08
CA ARG A 156 -14.03 6.08 6.84
C ARG A 156 -13.33 5.06 5.96
N LEU A 157 -12.02 4.82 6.14
CA LEU A 157 -11.34 3.80 5.36
C LEU A 157 -11.94 2.43 5.63
N PRO A 158 -12.16 1.58 4.62
CA PRO A 158 -12.57 0.19 4.84
C PRO A 158 -11.54 -0.59 5.66
N ALA A 159 -11.97 -1.56 6.46
CA ALA A 159 -11.06 -2.36 7.29
C ALA A 159 -9.94 -3.05 6.48
N ARG A 160 -10.27 -3.55 5.28
CA ARG A 160 -9.30 -4.14 4.33
C ARG A 160 -8.17 -3.19 3.90
N TRP A 161 -8.35 -1.87 4.05
CA TRP A 161 -7.31 -0.86 3.77
C TRP A 161 -6.36 -0.62 4.95
N ILE A 162 -6.57 -1.28 6.09
CA ILE A 162 -5.66 -1.26 7.23
C ILE A 162 -4.88 -2.58 7.22
N VAL A 163 -4.18 -2.87 6.13
CA VAL A 163 -3.41 -4.12 5.96
C VAL A 163 -2.26 -4.21 6.96
N PHE A 164 -1.61 -3.07 7.18
CA PHE A 164 -0.63 -2.85 8.23
C PHE A 164 -1.06 -1.62 9.03
N PRO A 165 -0.98 -1.67 10.36
CA PRO A 165 -1.37 -0.55 11.20
C PRO A 165 -0.33 0.58 11.20
N GLU A 166 0.93 0.22 10.95
CA GLU A 166 2.09 1.09 11.11
C GLU A 166 2.07 2.34 10.20
N PRO A 167 1.84 2.26 8.88
CA PRO A 167 1.78 3.45 8.01
C PRO A 167 0.72 4.48 8.40
N PRO A 168 -0.58 4.14 8.55
CA PRO A 168 -1.59 5.12 8.92
C PRO A 168 -1.44 5.61 10.37
N PHE A 169 -0.89 4.79 11.27
CA PHE A 169 -0.56 5.21 12.63
C PHE A 169 0.52 6.29 12.66
N TRP A 170 1.63 6.09 11.94
CA TRP A 170 2.70 7.09 11.87
C TRP A 170 2.23 8.37 11.20
N TRP A 171 1.43 8.25 10.14
CA TRP A 171 0.81 9.40 9.51
C TRP A 171 -0.03 10.22 10.50
N ALA A 172 -0.93 9.59 11.25
CA ALA A 172 -1.74 10.27 12.26
C ALA A 172 -0.88 10.95 13.33
N THR A 173 0.13 10.23 13.84
CA THR A 173 1.07 10.73 14.85
C THR A 173 1.86 11.94 14.37
N ALA A 174 2.41 11.91 13.16
CA ALA A 174 3.21 13.02 12.60
C ALA A 174 2.40 14.32 12.41
N TYR A 175 1.07 14.19 12.35
CA TYR A 175 0.12 15.30 12.27
C TYR A 175 -0.48 15.66 13.64
N GLY A 176 -0.07 15.01 14.73
CA GLY A 176 -0.53 15.28 16.10
C GLY A 176 -1.90 14.69 16.43
N ASP A 177 -2.45 13.83 15.57
CA ASP A 177 -3.78 13.24 15.74
C ASP A 177 -3.71 11.88 16.45
N HIS A 178 -3.44 11.93 17.76
CA HIS A 178 -3.30 10.72 18.58
C HIS A 178 -4.60 9.90 18.65
N ALA A 179 -5.77 10.54 18.54
CA ALA A 179 -7.05 9.84 18.53
C ALA A 179 -7.22 9.00 17.26
N ALA A 180 -6.91 9.56 16.09
CA ALA A 180 -6.90 8.80 14.84
C ALA A 180 -5.85 7.67 14.86
N ALA A 181 -4.67 7.92 15.43
CA ALA A 181 -3.63 6.92 15.57
C ALA A 181 -4.12 5.70 16.38
N LYS A 182 -4.72 5.93 17.56
CA LYS A 182 -5.34 4.87 18.38
C LYS A 182 -6.47 4.16 17.62
N ARG A 183 -7.31 4.91 16.91
CA ARG A 183 -8.42 4.31 16.14
C ARG A 183 -7.93 3.38 15.02
N PHE A 184 -6.85 3.71 14.32
CA PHE A 184 -6.25 2.79 13.34
C PHE A 184 -5.78 1.49 13.99
N LEU A 185 -5.14 1.56 15.16
CA LEU A 185 -4.71 0.39 15.91
C LEU A 185 -5.89 -0.47 16.38
N ALA A 186 -6.90 0.16 16.99
CA ALA A 186 -8.08 -0.53 17.50
C ALA A 186 -8.78 -1.33 16.38
N ARG A 187 -9.02 -0.67 15.24
CA ARG A 187 -9.65 -1.30 14.07
C ARG A 187 -8.81 -2.43 13.47
N TYR A 188 -7.49 -2.28 13.48
CA TYR A 188 -6.59 -3.34 13.03
C TYR A 188 -6.68 -4.56 13.95
N PHE A 189 -6.54 -4.35 15.25
CA PHE A 189 -6.50 -5.42 16.25
C PHE A 189 -7.84 -6.12 16.46
N GLU A 190 -8.97 -5.45 16.20
CA GLU A 190 -10.29 -6.08 16.15
C GLU A 190 -10.30 -7.28 15.18
N SER A 191 -9.64 -7.16 14.03
CA SER A 191 -9.52 -8.25 13.06
C SER A 191 -8.35 -9.20 13.33
N LYS A 192 -7.41 -8.82 14.20
CA LYS A 192 -6.14 -9.54 14.43
C LYS A 192 -5.69 -9.52 15.90
N PRO A 193 -6.44 -10.18 16.81
CA PRO A 193 -6.17 -10.14 18.25
C PRO A 193 -4.81 -10.76 18.64
N ALA A 194 -4.30 -11.72 17.85
CA ALA A 194 -2.97 -12.29 18.09
C ALA A 194 -1.85 -11.26 17.90
N GLU A 195 -1.99 -10.34 16.95
CA GLU A 195 -1.01 -9.27 16.70
C GLU A 195 -1.04 -8.21 17.80
N GLN A 196 -2.20 -7.97 18.41
CA GLN A 196 -2.34 -7.06 19.55
C GLN A 196 -1.44 -7.48 20.71
N LYS A 197 -1.41 -8.77 21.04
CA LYS A 197 -0.55 -9.29 22.11
C LYS A 197 0.93 -9.01 21.85
N GLN A 198 1.38 -9.16 20.60
CA GLN A 198 2.76 -8.87 20.20
C GLN A 198 3.07 -7.37 20.28
N PHE A 199 2.13 -6.52 19.84
CA PHE A 199 2.25 -5.07 19.98
C PHE A 199 2.37 -4.63 21.44
N GLU A 200 1.50 -5.15 22.32
CA GLU A 200 1.50 -4.85 23.74
C GLU A 200 2.78 -5.30 24.45
N THR A 201 3.36 -6.44 24.04
CA THR A 201 4.69 -6.84 24.50
C THR A 201 5.72 -5.77 24.16
N GLY A 202 5.72 -5.29 22.91
CA GLY A 202 6.61 -4.22 22.44
C GLY A 202 6.51 -2.93 23.26
N ARG A 203 5.29 -2.49 23.57
CA ARG A 203 5.04 -1.26 24.36
C ARG A 203 5.67 -1.29 25.75
N ARG A 204 5.86 -2.49 26.32
CA ARG A 204 6.40 -2.69 27.68
C ARG A 204 7.93 -2.87 27.69
N LEU A 205 8.57 -3.01 26.53
CA LEU A 205 10.02 -3.19 26.46
C LEU A 205 10.75 -1.87 26.75
N ALA A 206 11.76 -1.94 27.61
CA ALA A 206 12.65 -0.82 27.91
C ALA A 206 13.71 -0.59 26.82
N GLN A 207 14.11 -1.62 26.08
CA GLN A 207 15.15 -1.55 25.04
C GLN A 207 14.77 -2.32 23.76
N PRO A 208 15.21 -1.87 22.57
CA PRO A 208 14.81 -2.44 21.29
C PRO A 208 15.60 -3.71 20.87
N GLU A 209 16.62 -4.11 21.62
CA GLU A 209 17.58 -5.16 21.21
C GLU A 209 17.00 -6.58 21.21
N ALA A 210 15.82 -6.78 21.81
CA ALA A 210 15.14 -8.08 21.89
C ALA A 210 14.12 -8.35 20.75
N VAL A 211 14.15 -7.57 19.67
CA VAL A 211 13.02 -7.47 18.75
C VAL A 211 13.25 -8.19 17.41
N ASN A 212 12.89 -9.48 17.36
CA ASN A 212 12.82 -10.26 16.11
C ASN A 212 11.42 -10.30 15.48
N ASN A 213 10.46 -9.58 16.06
CA ASN A 213 9.07 -9.56 15.60
C ASN A 213 8.64 -8.13 15.24
N MET A 214 8.09 -7.95 14.04
CA MET A 214 7.68 -6.64 13.51
C MET A 214 6.66 -5.92 14.40
N MET A 215 5.67 -6.62 14.94
CA MET A 215 4.65 -6.03 15.80
C MET A 215 5.19 -5.63 17.16
N VAL A 216 6.14 -6.40 17.70
CA VAL A 216 6.89 -6.00 18.91
C VAL A 216 7.72 -4.72 18.63
N ALA A 217 8.39 -4.64 17.48
CA ALA A 217 9.16 -3.46 17.07
C ALA A 217 8.27 -2.22 16.98
N PHE A 218 7.10 -2.40 16.37
CA PHE A 218 6.14 -1.33 16.21
C PHE A 218 5.57 -0.85 17.56
N GLY A 219 5.23 -1.77 18.47
CA GLY A 219 4.78 -1.45 19.82
C GLY A 219 5.80 -0.65 20.62
N TRP A 220 7.07 -1.05 20.55
CA TRP A 220 8.17 -0.31 21.19
C TRP A 220 8.28 1.11 20.61
N SER A 221 8.31 1.23 19.28
CA SER A 221 8.40 2.52 18.60
C SER A 221 7.24 3.45 18.92
N ALA A 222 6.02 2.92 19.05
CA ALA A 222 4.83 3.74 19.29
C ALA A 222 4.89 4.46 20.65
N VAL A 223 5.52 3.84 21.65
CA VAL A 223 5.79 4.47 22.95
C VAL A 223 6.97 5.45 22.85
N HIS A 224 8.08 5.01 22.25
CA HIS A 224 9.32 5.79 22.21
C HIS A 224 9.25 7.01 21.28
N SER A 225 8.34 7.00 20.31
CA SER A 225 8.06 8.18 19.49
C SER A 225 7.23 9.24 20.23
N GLY A 226 6.73 8.94 21.43
CA GLY A 226 5.76 9.74 22.18
C GLY A 226 4.34 9.71 21.59
N ALA A 227 4.05 8.79 20.65
CA ALA A 227 2.73 8.69 20.02
C ALA A 227 1.69 8.10 20.95
N LEU A 228 2.12 7.15 21.78
CA LEU A 228 1.36 6.51 22.84
C LEU A 228 2.12 6.60 24.16
N ARG A 229 1.39 6.64 25.26
CA ARG A 229 1.95 6.38 26.59
C ARG A 229 1.93 4.89 26.87
N ALA A 230 2.83 4.39 27.72
CA ALA A 230 2.85 2.97 28.09
C ALA A 230 1.51 2.49 28.72
N GLY A 231 0.77 3.38 29.40
CA GLY A 231 -0.53 3.07 30.01
C GLY A 231 -1.76 3.36 29.15
N ASP A 232 -1.60 3.83 27.90
CA ASP A 232 -2.76 4.13 27.05
C ASP A 232 -3.53 2.86 26.69
N THR A 233 -4.86 2.91 26.76
CA THR A 233 -5.71 1.89 26.14
C THR A 233 -5.81 2.13 24.64
N ILE A 234 -5.79 1.03 23.87
CA ILE A 234 -6.00 1.02 22.42
C ILE A 234 -7.45 0.68 22.15
#